data_AF-A0A3D1BFP1-F1
#
_entry.id   AF-A0A3D1BFP1-F1
#
_cell.length_a   1.000
_cell.length_b   1.000
_cell.length_c   1.000
_cell.angle_alpha   90.00
_cell.angle_beta   90.00
_cell.angle_gamma   90.00
#
_symmetry.space_group_name_H-M   'P 1'
#
loop_
_entity.id
_entity.type
_entity.pdbx_description
1 polymer ?
#
loop_
_entity_poly.entity_id
_entity_poly.type
_entity_poly.pdbx_seq_one_letter_code
_entity_poly.pdbx_strand_id
1 'polypeptide(L)'
;SIWGAFILKRLRARNRPMSYDELIADAMSIHKIPQARLKSAKASILNSAFRLRTVHGKIVTVGRPGKKDKLVVLTKWVEESGALKPEHAKAFKSIMGGKAARVDMAGIPANPYPDDED
;
A
#
# COMPACT_ATOMS: atom_id res chain seq x y z
N SER A 1 13.11 7.24 -4.63
CA SER A 1 13.01 6.73 -3.25
C SER A 1 13.22 5.23 -3.18
N ILE A 2 14.09 4.77 -2.27
CA ILE A 2 14.41 3.34 -2.04
C ILE A 2 13.12 2.55 -1.72
N TRP A 3 12.29 3.09 -0.82
CA TRP A 3 11.03 2.48 -0.41
C TRP A 3 10.00 2.38 -1.55
N GLY A 4 9.95 3.36 -2.45
CA GLY A 4 9.05 3.30 -3.60
C GLY A 4 9.42 2.18 -4.57
N ALA A 5 10.71 2.05 -4.90
CA ALA A 5 11.20 0.95 -5.72
C ALA A 5 10.96 -0.41 -5.04
N PHE A 6 11.14 -0.48 -3.72
CA PHE A 6 10.85 -1.66 -2.91
C PHE A 6 9.40 -2.10 -3.02
N ILE A 7 8.43 -1.19 -2.78
CA ILE A 7 6.99 -1.50 -2.87
C ILE A 7 6.65 -2.03 -4.26
N LEU A 8 7.13 -1.38 -5.32
CA LEU A 8 6.89 -1.81 -6.70
C LEU A 8 7.48 -3.19 -6.98
N LYS A 9 8.71 -3.45 -6.56
CA LYS A 9 9.39 -4.73 -6.74
C LYS A 9 8.65 -5.83 -5.99
N ARG A 10 8.19 -5.55 -4.77
CA ARG A 10 7.48 -6.52 -3.94
C ARG A 10 6.10 -6.85 -4.49
N LEU A 11 5.33 -5.85 -4.90
CA LEU A 11 4.04 -6.05 -5.56
C LEU A 11 4.18 -6.86 -6.85
N ARG A 12 5.17 -6.53 -7.70
CA ARG A 12 5.42 -7.30 -8.93
C ARG A 12 5.83 -8.74 -8.66
N ALA A 13 6.75 -8.96 -7.71
CA ALA A 13 7.26 -10.29 -7.39
C ALA A 13 6.19 -11.22 -6.82
N ARG A 14 5.30 -10.68 -5.98
CA ARG A 14 4.25 -11.46 -5.32
C ARG A 14 2.96 -11.55 -6.14
N ASN A 15 2.82 -10.71 -7.17
CA ASN A 15 1.67 -10.59 -8.08
C ASN A 15 0.30 -10.58 -7.37
N ARG A 16 0.25 -10.10 -6.13
CA ARG A 16 -0.93 -10.11 -5.26
C ARG A 16 -1.09 -8.80 -4.49
N PRO A 17 -2.33 -8.41 -4.14
CA PRO A 17 -2.57 -7.32 -3.20
C PRO A 17 -1.87 -7.59 -1.87
N MET A 18 -1.24 -6.56 -1.31
CA MET A 18 -0.54 -6.66 -0.03
C MET A 18 -0.93 -5.55 0.93
N SER A 19 -1.02 -5.90 2.21
CA SER A 19 -1.26 -4.92 3.27
C SER A 19 -0.03 -4.05 3.52
N TYR A 20 -0.24 -2.84 4.03
CA TYR A 20 0.88 -2.01 4.47
C TYR A 20 1.69 -2.69 5.57
N ASP A 21 1.04 -3.36 6.53
CA ASP A 21 1.76 -4.08 7.59
C ASP A 21 2.61 -5.24 7.05
N GLU A 22 2.17 -5.97 6.01
CA GLU A 22 3.02 -6.96 5.34
C GLU A 22 4.22 -6.30 4.65
N LEU A 23 4.01 -5.19 3.93
CA LEU A 23 5.09 -4.46 3.26
C LEU A 23 6.11 -3.91 4.26
N ILE A 24 5.65 -3.44 5.42
CA ILE A 24 6.50 -2.94 6.50
C ILE A 24 7.25 -4.09 7.16
N ALA A 25 6.60 -5.23 7.42
CA ALA A 25 7.26 -6.41 7.98
C ALA A 25 8.34 -6.96 7.04
N ASP A 26 8.03 -7.11 5.74
CA ASP A 26 9.01 -7.50 4.71
C ASP A 26 10.15 -6.47 4.64
N ALA A 27 9.84 -5.17 4.67
CA ALA A 27 10.84 -4.10 4.64
C ALA A 27 11.77 -4.16 5.86
N MET A 28 11.23 -4.32 7.07
CA MET A 28 12.02 -4.42 8.30
C MET A 28 12.89 -5.66 8.31
N SER A 29 12.38 -6.79 7.82
CA SER A 29 13.14 -8.04 7.73
C SER A 29 14.28 -7.93 6.72
N ILE A 30 14.01 -7.39 5.53
CA ILE A 30 14.99 -7.25 4.44
C ILE A 30 16.05 -6.19 4.76
N HIS A 31 15.63 -5.05 5.30
CA HIS A 31 16.54 -3.96 5.66
C HIS A 31 17.11 -4.09 7.08
N LYS A 32 16.81 -5.17 7.80
CA LYS A 32 17.23 -5.41 9.20
C LYS A 32 17.00 -4.19 10.10
N ILE A 33 15.85 -3.54 9.95
CA ILE A 33 15.52 -2.35 10.74
C ILE A 33 15.10 -2.81 12.14
N PRO A 34 15.72 -2.29 13.21
CA PRO A 34 15.31 -2.63 14.57
C PRO A 34 13.89 -2.11 14.85
N GLN A 35 13.12 -2.84 15.64
CA GLN A 35 11.73 -2.48 15.97
C GLN A 35 11.58 -1.09 16.57
N ALA A 36 12.62 -0.56 17.24
CA ALA A 36 12.67 0.81 17.73
C ALA A 36 12.43 1.86 16.62
N ARG A 37 12.88 1.57 15.38
CA ARG A 37 12.71 2.44 14.21
C ARG A 37 11.51 2.05 13.34
N LEU A 38 10.66 1.12 13.78
CA LEU A 38 9.47 0.67 13.05
C LEU A 38 8.56 1.85 12.71
N LYS A 39 8.30 2.76 13.67
CA LYS A 39 7.45 3.94 13.43
C LYS A 39 7.99 4.83 12.31
N SER A 40 9.28 5.13 12.32
CA SER A 40 9.94 5.95 11.29
C SER A 40 9.98 5.23 9.92
N ALA A 41 10.28 3.92 9.90
CA ALA A 41 10.24 3.13 8.68
C ALA A 41 8.83 3.04 8.09
N LYS A 42 7.81 2.83 8.94
CA LYS A 42 6.40 2.83 8.56
C LYS A 42 5.99 4.17 7.94
N ALA A 43 6.36 5.28 8.55
CA ALA A 43 6.12 6.62 8.01
C ALA A 43 6.80 6.81 6.64
N SER A 44 8.07 6.42 6.53
CA SER A 44 8.85 6.52 5.28
C SER A 44 8.26 5.70 4.13
N ILE A 45 7.81 4.48 4.42
CA ILE A 45 7.15 3.59 3.46
C ILE A 45 5.80 4.17 3.05
N LEU A 46 5.01 4.66 4.01
CA LEU A 46 3.69 5.21 3.76
C LEU A 46 3.76 6.50 2.94
N ASN A 47 4.70 7.40 3.24
CA ASN A 47 4.96 8.61 2.46
C ASN A 47 5.44 8.26 1.04
N SER A 48 6.35 7.28 0.91
CA SER A 48 6.79 6.80 -0.40
C SER A 48 5.66 6.17 -1.22
N ALA A 49 4.76 5.42 -0.57
CA ALA A 49 3.58 4.87 -1.22
C ALA A 49 2.61 5.97 -1.66
N PHE A 50 2.40 6.99 -0.82
CA PHE A 50 1.58 8.14 -1.16
C PHE A 50 2.12 8.87 -2.39
N ARG A 51 3.42 9.20 -2.41
CA ARG A 51 4.07 9.82 -3.58
C ARG A 51 3.99 8.94 -4.83
N LEU A 52 4.14 7.62 -4.70
CA LEU A 52 3.97 6.70 -5.83
C LEU A 52 2.55 6.68 -6.39
N ARG A 53 1.54 6.91 -5.54
CA ARG A 53 0.15 7.01 -5.96
C ARG A 53 -0.14 8.36 -6.61
N THR A 54 0.25 9.47 -5.98
CA THR A 54 -0.08 10.83 -6.42
C THR A 54 0.80 11.32 -7.56
N VAL A 55 2.11 11.13 -7.47
CA VAL A 55 3.08 11.65 -8.45
C VAL A 55 3.25 10.72 -9.64
N HIS A 56 3.40 9.42 -9.37
CA HIS A 56 3.70 8.44 -10.42
C HIS A 56 2.47 7.69 -10.93
N GLY A 57 1.35 7.69 -10.18
CA GLY A 57 0.15 6.93 -10.55
C GLY A 57 0.39 5.43 -10.73
N LYS A 58 1.45 4.85 -10.14
CA LYS A 58 1.86 3.45 -10.39
C LYS A 58 1.19 2.44 -9.47
N ILE A 59 0.77 2.88 -8.30
CA ILE A 59 0.09 2.06 -7.30
C ILE A 59 -1.23 2.72 -6.91
N VAL A 60 -2.20 1.91 -6.50
CA VAL A 60 -3.46 2.37 -5.93
C VAL A 60 -3.76 1.57 -4.67
N THR A 61 -4.53 2.17 -3.78
CA THR A 61 -4.95 1.54 -2.54
C THR A 61 -6.40 1.07 -2.71
N VAL A 62 -6.61 -0.22 -2.54
CA VAL A 62 -7.94 -0.83 -2.51
C VAL A 62 -8.25 -1.23 -1.09
N GLY A 63 -9.52 -1.18 -0.73
CA GLY A 63 -9.99 -1.53 0.60
C GLY A 63 -11.41 -2.01 0.51
N ARG A 64 -11.92 -2.45 1.66
CA ARG A 64 -13.31 -2.80 1.80
C ARG A 64 -14.01 -1.66 2.54
N PRO A 65 -15.13 -1.12 2.02
CA PRO A 65 -15.91 -0.15 2.78
C PRO A 65 -16.34 -0.78 4.12
N GLY A 66 -15.97 -0.12 5.23
CA GLY A 66 -16.24 -0.60 6.59
C GLY A 66 -15.09 -1.35 7.29
N LYS A 67 -13.99 -1.70 6.59
CA LYS A 67 -12.75 -2.19 7.24
C LYS A 67 -11.63 -1.17 7.11
N LYS A 68 -10.86 -0.98 8.20
CA LYS A 68 -9.65 -0.14 8.19
C LYS A 68 -8.49 -0.77 7.41
N ASP A 69 -8.58 -2.04 7.07
CA ASP A 69 -7.57 -2.74 6.28
C ASP A 69 -7.50 -2.20 4.84
N LYS A 70 -6.29 -1.78 4.48
CA LYS A 70 -5.97 -1.19 3.19
C LYS A 70 -4.94 -2.08 2.51
N LEU A 71 -5.26 -2.51 1.29
CA LEU A 71 -4.38 -3.29 0.44
C LEU A 71 -3.82 -2.39 -0.66
N VAL A 72 -2.52 -2.49 -0.90
CA VAL A 72 -1.82 -1.82 -1.98
C VAL A 72 -1.79 -2.75 -3.19
N VAL A 73 -2.12 -2.21 -4.35
CA VAL A 73 -2.09 -2.90 -5.64
C VAL A 73 -1.48 -2.00 -6.70
N LEU A 74 -1.06 -2.58 -7.83
CA LEU A 74 -0.62 -1.79 -8.98
C LEU A 74 -1.82 -1.15 -9.67
N THR A 75 -1.66 0.07 -10.17
CA THR A 75 -2.71 0.74 -10.96
C THR A 75 -3.10 -0.10 -12.18
N LYS A 76 -2.15 -0.82 -12.78
CA LYS A 76 -2.39 -1.74 -13.91
C LYS A 76 -3.32 -2.91 -13.59
N TRP A 77 -3.54 -3.19 -12.30
CA TRP A 77 -4.43 -4.25 -11.83
C TRP A 77 -5.83 -3.73 -11.54
N VAL A 78 -6.01 -2.42 -11.49
CA VAL A 78 -7.30 -1.78 -11.29
C VAL A 78 -7.80 -1.29 -12.65
N GLU A 79 -9.01 -1.67 -13.00
CA GLU A 79 -9.70 -1.16 -14.18
C GLU A 79 -10.14 0.29 -13.97
N GLU A 80 -10.44 1.00 -15.06
CA GLU A 80 -10.97 2.38 -14.99
C GLU A 80 -12.25 2.49 -14.15
N SER A 81 -13.02 1.41 -14.04
CA SER A 81 -14.19 1.29 -13.17
C SER A 81 -13.86 1.29 -11.66
N GLY A 82 -12.57 1.27 -11.29
CA GLY A 82 -12.13 1.16 -9.90
C GLY A 82 -12.21 -0.28 -9.34
N ALA A 83 -12.57 -1.25 -10.17
CA ALA A 83 -12.55 -2.67 -9.83
C ALA A 83 -11.16 -3.28 -10.03
N LEU A 84 -10.77 -4.23 -9.18
CA LEU A 84 -9.59 -5.06 -9.43
C LEU A 84 -9.87 -6.07 -10.54
N LYS A 85 -8.90 -6.30 -11.42
CA LYS A 85 -8.94 -7.37 -12.42
C LYS A 85 -9.26 -8.71 -11.76
N PRO A 86 -10.00 -9.61 -12.44
CA PRO A 86 -10.55 -10.83 -11.84
C PRO A 86 -9.48 -11.74 -11.21
N GLU A 87 -8.28 -11.80 -11.78
CA GLU A 87 -7.15 -12.58 -11.24
C GLU A 87 -6.71 -12.08 -9.85
N HIS A 88 -6.59 -10.76 -9.69
CA HIS A 88 -6.22 -10.14 -8.41
C HIS A 88 -7.42 -9.96 -7.47
N ALA A 89 -8.63 -9.90 -8.01
CA ALA A 89 -9.87 -9.87 -7.24
C ALA A 89 -10.10 -11.19 -6.49
N LYS A 90 -9.70 -12.34 -7.05
CA LYS A 90 -9.70 -13.62 -6.32
C LYS A 90 -8.76 -13.58 -5.12
N ALA A 91 -7.52 -13.11 -5.30
CA ALA A 91 -6.57 -12.94 -4.20
C ALA A 91 -7.09 -11.95 -3.16
N PHE A 92 -7.66 -10.82 -3.59
CA PHE A 92 -8.28 -9.85 -2.69
C PHE A 92 -9.46 -10.46 -1.91
N LYS A 93 -10.34 -11.20 -2.58
CA LYS A 93 -11.48 -11.88 -1.95
C LYS A 93 -11.01 -12.93 -0.95
N SER A 94 -9.91 -13.62 -1.23
CA SER A 94 -9.29 -14.59 -0.33
C SER A 94 -8.66 -13.94 0.91
N ILE A 95 -8.08 -12.74 0.76
CA ILE A 95 -7.39 -12.03 1.85
C ILE A 95 -8.39 -11.23 2.73
N MET A 96 -9.31 -10.50 2.10
CA MET A 96 -10.19 -9.52 2.76
C MET A 96 -11.65 -9.95 2.89
N GLY A 97 -12.10 -10.93 2.10
CA GLY A 97 -13.51 -11.34 2.03
C GLY A 97 -14.40 -10.23 1.47
N GLY A 98 -14.69 -10.25 0.16
CA GLY A 98 -15.62 -9.31 -0.47
C GLY A 98 -15.15 -8.75 -1.81
N LYS A 99 -15.92 -7.82 -2.39
CA LYS A 99 -15.53 -7.07 -3.58
C LYS A 99 -14.53 -5.98 -3.19
N ALA A 100 -13.45 -5.86 -3.96
CA ALA A 100 -12.53 -4.76 -3.79
C ALA A 100 -13.14 -3.47 -4.32
N ALA A 101 -13.13 -2.42 -3.50
CA ALA A 101 -13.43 -1.07 -3.94
C ALA A 101 -12.13 -0.27 -3.99
N ARG A 102 -11.94 0.49 -5.07
CA ARG A 102 -10.94 1.56 -5.09
C ARG A 102 -11.29 2.52 -3.96
N VAL A 103 -10.42 2.60 -2.96
CA VAL A 103 -10.59 3.59 -1.89
C VAL A 103 -9.90 4.85 -2.38
N ASP A 104 -10.71 5.79 -2.88
CA ASP A 104 -10.21 7.10 -3.25
C ASP A 104 -9.88 7.89 -1.98
N MET A 105 -8.62 7.81 -1.54
CA MET A 105 -8.15 8.57 -0.38
C MET A 105 -7.57 9.93 -0.79
N ALA A 106 -8.12 10.58 -1.82
CA ALA A 106 -7.90 12.02 -2.02
C ALA A 106 -8.60 12.85 -0.92
N GLY A 107 -9.57 12.26 -0.21
CA GLY A 107 -10.32 12.90 0.88
C GLY A 107 -9.98 12.42 2.29
N ILE A 108 -8.91 11.62 2.50
CA ILE A 108 -8.45 11.35 3.88
C ILE A 108 -7.37 12.39 4.21
N PRO A 109 -7.58 13.27 5.21
CA PRO A 109 -6.63 14.32 5.55
C PRO A 109 -5.26 13.71 5.82
N ALA A 110 -4.22 14.45 5.41
CA ALA A 110 -2.85 14.14 5.75
C ALA A 110 -2.80 13.78 7.24
N ASN A 111 -2.31 12.58 7.54
CA ASN A 111 -2.16 12.13 8.91
C ASN A 111 -1.36 13.21 9.68
N PRO A 112 -1.86 13.71 10.83
CA PRO A 112 -1.31 14.87 11.54
C PRO A 112 -0.05 14.50 12.35
N TYR A 113 0.76 13.57 11.86
CA TYR A 113 2.05 13.34 12.51
C TYR A 113 2.94 14.52 12.14
N PRO A 114 3.29 15.40 13.10
CA PRO A 114 4.27 16.43 12.82
C PRO A 114 5.53 15.71 12.34
N ASP A 115 6.10 16.20 11.25
CA ASP A 115 7.51 16.01 10.98
C ASP A 115 8.21 16.57 12.23
N ASP A 116 8.60 15.69 13.17
CA ASP A 116 9.62 16.03 14.15
C ASP A 116 10.92 16.21 13.33
N GLU A 117 11.07 17.41 12.77
CA GLU A 117 12.33 17.96 12.29
C GLU A 117 13.24 18.17 13.52
N ASP A 118 14.42 17.55 13.48
CA ASP A 118 15.54 17.71 14.42
C ASP A 118 15.84 19.19 14.78
#